data_AF-A0A1C3K7S1-F1
#
_entry.id   AF-A0A1C3K7S1-F1
#
_cell.length_a   1.000
_cell.length_b   1.000
_cell.length_c   1.000
_cell.angle_alpha   90.00
_cell.angle_beta   90.00
_cell.angle_gamma   90.00
#
_symmetry.space_group_name_H-M   'P 1'
#
loop_
_entity.id
_entity.type
_entity.pdbx_description
1 polymer ?
#
loop_
_entity_poly.entity_id
_entity_poly.type
_entity_poly.pdbx_seq_one_letter_code
_entity_poly.pdbx_strand_id
1 'polypeptide(L)'
;MTCHYTMTYWRDALYNAVRAADGGIEAAAQFLTTRRDTSIHPESLRRKLQGRDTLDVDMAVLLAEFVEKDAAAAARSNDWLLALCAQEGLHVDDVPPPPEGGWACEVSALQSKFMTISSKIGKIAAVTAQTTQDGRIEQEEADELVPLLRAARVILHRMERNVLRAVKTGGAQ
;
A
#
# COMPACT_ATOMS: atom_id res chain seq x y z
N MET A 1 -29.55 -5.29 -5.63
CA MET A 1 -28.89 -4.06 -5.14
C MET A 1 -27.40 -4.23 -5.31
N THR A 2 -26.78 -3.48 -6.22
CA THR A 2 -25.34 -3.36 -6.31
C THR A 2 -24.88 -2.47 -5.16
N CYS A 3 -24.36 -3.07 -4.07
CA CYS A 3 -23.68 -2.31 -3.03
C CYS A 3 -22.47 -1.61 -3.67
N HIS A 4 -22.47 -0.28 -3.68
CA HIS A 4 -21.29 0.51 -3.99
C HIS A 4 -20.37 0.45 -2.77
N TYR A 5 -19.44 -0.50 -2.77
CA TYR A 5 -18.43 -0.64 -1.72
C TYR A 5 -17.42 0.50 -1.84
N THR A 6 -17.18 1.16 -0.72
CA THR A 6 -16.30 2.33 -0.66
C THR A 6 -14.82 1.89 -0.74
N MET A 7 -13.94 2.74 -1.25
CA MET A 7 -12.48 2.48 -1.15
C MET A 7 -11.89 2.98 0.17
N THR A 8 -12.72 3.60 1.02
CA THR A 8 -12.32 4.24 2.28
C THR A 8 -12.61 3.38 3.50
N TYR A 9 -13.52 2.41 3.41
CA TYR A 9 -13.76 1.42 4.46
C TYR A 9 -12.90 0.18 4.20
N TRP A 10 -12.08 -0.23 5.19
CA TRP A 10 -11.07 -1.26 4.97
C TRP A 10 -11.62 -2.62 4.48
N ARG A 11 -12.80 -3.05 4.97
CA ARG A 11 -13.39 -4.32 4.53
C ARG A 11 -13.95 -4.24 3.11
N ASP A 12 -14.45 -3.08 2.72
CA ASP A 12 -14.94 -2.82 1.37
C ASP A 12 -13.76 -2.80 0.38
N ALA A 13 -12.66 -2.16 0.74
CA ALA A 13 -11.42 -2.17 -0.03
C ALA A 13 -10.90 -3.62 -0.20
N LEU A 14 -10.87 -4.42 0.87
CA LEU A 14 -10.49 -5.84 0.80
C LEU A 14 -11.45 -6.65 -0.07
N TYR A 15 -12.76 -6.45 0.06
CA TYR A 15 -13.76 -7.11 -0.77
C TYR A 15 -13.56 -6.81 -2.26
N ASN A 16 -13.31 -5.53 -2.59
CA ASN A 16 -13.07 -5.09 -3.95
C ASN A 16 -11.76 -5.64 -4.53
N ALA A 17 -10.70 -5.72 -3.72
CA ALA A 17 -9.43 -6.34 -4.10
C ALA A 17 -9.61 -7.83 -4.38
N VAL A 18 -10.26 -8.58 -3.48
CA VAL A 18 -10.53 -10.02 -3.66
C VAL A 18 -11.41 -10.27 -4.88
N ARG A 19 -12.43 -9.44 -5.11
CA ARG A 19 -13.31 -9.56 -6.28
C ARG A 19 -12.58 -9.30 -7.60
N ALA A 20 -11.51 -8.49 -7.58
CA ALA A 20 -10.73 -8.17 -8.77
C ALA A 20 -9.74 -9.28 -9.15
N ALA A 21 -9.35 -10.14 -8.22
CA ALA A 21 -8.51 -11.31 -8.48
C ALA A 21 -9.28 -12.43 -9.19
N ASP A 22 -8.57 -13.28 -9.92
CA ASP A 22 -9.13 -14.39 -10.67
C ASP A 22 -9.92 -15.36 -9.78
N GLY A 23 -11.10 -15.77 -10.25
CA GLY A 23 -12.07 -16.57 -9.50
C GLY A 23 -12.72 -15.87 -8.28
N GLY A 24 -12.30 -14.65 -7.94
CA GLY A 24 -12.93 -13.79 -6.95
C GLY A 24 -13.15 -14.43 -5.57
N ILE A 25 -14.34 -14.21 -5.01
CA ILE A 25 -14.70 -14.68 -3.65
C ILE A 25 -14.70 -16.22 -3.55
N GLU A 26 -15.04 -16.93 -4.62
CA GLU A 26 -15.08 -18.40 -4.61
C GLU A 26 -13.68 -18.99 -4.53
N ALA A 27 -12.77 -18.53 -5.40
CA ALA A 27 -11.38 -18.94 -5.36
C ALA A 27 -10.69 -18.53 -4.05
N ALA A 28 -11.00 -17.34 -3.52
CA ALA A 28 -10.49 -16.90 -2.22
C ALA A 28 -10.95 -17.80 -1.05
N ALA A 29 -12.22 -18.23 -1.05
CA ALA A 29 -12.74 -19.13 -0.03
C ALA A 29 -12.08 -20.51 -0.09
N GLN A 30 -11.83 -21.01 -1.31
CA GLN A 30 -11.06 -22.25 -1.52
C GLN A 30 -9.61 -22.09 -1.05
N PHE A 31 -8.96 -20.98 -1.41
CA PHE A 31 -7.60 -20.65 -0.97
C PHE A 31 -7.50 -20.64 0.56
N LEU A 32 -8.40 -19.94 1.25
CA LEU A 32 -8.42 -19.91 2.71
C LEU A 32 -8.70 -21.28 3.32
N THR A 33 -9.59 -22.07 2.71
CA THR A 33 -9.89 -23.43 3.17
C THR A 33 -8.64 -24.29 3.18
N THR A 34 -7.89 -24.28 2.07
CA THR A 34 -6.63 -25.02 1.95
C THR A 34 -5.57 -24.47 2.89
N ARG A 35 -5.43 -23.15 3.02
CA ARG A 35 -4.34 -22.55 3.80
C ARG A 35 -4.52 -22.68 5.31
N ARG A 36 -5.77 -22.69 5.77
CA ARG A 36 -6.15 -22.76 7.20
C ARG A 36 -6.53 -24.17 7.67
N ASP A 37 -6.60 -25.13 6.76
CA ASP A 37 -7.11 -26.48 7.03
C ASP A 37 -8.49 -26.45 7.71
N THR A 38 -9.35 -25.51 7.30
CA THR A 38 -10.69 -25.30 7.86
C THR A 38 -11.63 -24.80 6.78
N SER A 39 -12.74 -25.51 6.55
CA SER A 39 -13.70 -25.17 5.49
C SER A 39 -14.29 -23.78 5.67
N ILE A 40 -14.24 -22.99 4.59
CA ILE A 40 -14.86 -21.66 4.50
C ILE A 40 -15.76 -21.64 3.28
N HIS A 41 -17.06 -21.49 3.52
CA HIS A 41 -18.04 -21.32 2.44
C HIS A 41 -17.93 -19.91 1.83
N PRO A 42 -18.01 -19.74 0.49
CA PRO A 42 -17.92 -18.43 -0.16
C PRO A 42 -18.89 -17.37 0.39
N GLU A 43 -20.13 -17.77 0.72
CA GLU A 43 -21.10 -16.85 1.32
C GLU A 43 -20.72 -16.42 2.74
N SER A 44 -20.07 -17.30 3.53
CA SER A 44 -19.56 -16.94 4.85
C SER A 44 -18.43 -15.91 4.72
N LEU A 45 -17.52 -16.11 3.76
CA LEU A 45 -16.48 -15.14 3.45
C LEU A 45 -17.07 -13.79 3.01
N ARG A 46 -18.07 -13.81 2.14
CA ARG A 46 -18.77 -12.61 1.67
C ARG A 46 -19.39 -11.82 2.83
N ARG A 47 -20.07 -12.50 3.76
CA ARG A 47 -20.66 -11.85 4.95
C ARG A 47 -19.60 -11.21 5.85
N LYS A 48 -18.46 -11.87 6.05
CA LYS A 48 -17.32 -11.32 6.82
C LYS A 48 -16.76 -10.06 6.16
N LEU A 49 -16.55 -10.09 4.85
CA LEU A 49 -16.04 -8.94 4.07
C LEU A 49 -17.05 -7.78 3.99
N GLN A 50 -18.35 -8.06 4.02
CA GLN A 50 -19.39 -7.04 4.11
C GLN A 50 -19.59 -6.49 5.54
N GLY A 51 -18.78 -6.94 6.49
CA GLY A 51 -18.85 -6.56 7.89
C GLY A 51 -20.10 -7.05 8.65
N ARG A 52 -20.85 -7.99 8.06
CA ARG A 52 -22.00 -8.65 8.72
C ARG A 52 -21.55 -9.66 9.77
N ASP A 53 -20.36 -10.23 9.57
CA ASP A 53 -19.71 -11.14 10.50
C ASP A 53 -18.30 -10.64 10.85
N THR A 54 -17.72 -11.17 11.92
CA THR A 54 -16.33 -10.88 12.31
C THR A 54 -15.34 -11.43 11.29
N LEU A 55 -14.42 -10.58 10.86
CA LEU A 55 -13.26 -10.93 10.06
C LEU A 55 -12.01 -10.73 10.92
N ASP A 56 -11.24 -11.80 11.08
CA ASP A 56 -9.95 -11.77 11.76
C ASP A 56 -8.90 -11.08 10.88
N VAL A 57 -7.94 -10.38 11.49
CA VAL A 57 -6.80 -9.78 10.80
C VAL A 57 -5.97 -10.85 10.08
N ASP A 58 -5.78 -12.02 10.67
CA ASP A 58 -5.04 -13.12 10.03
C ASP A 58 -5.73 -13.57 8.72
N MET A 59 -7.07 -13.58 8.70
CA MET A 59 -7.83 -13.86 7.48
C MET A 59 -7.66 -12.73 6.45
N ALA A 60 -7.63 -11.47 6.89
CA ALA A 60 -7.42 -10.33 6.00
C ALA A 60 -6.03 -10.37 5.34
N VAL A 61 -4.99 -10.72 6.09
CA VAL A 61 -3.62 -10.88 5.58
C VAL A 61 -3.55 -12.03 4.55
N LEU A 62 -4.19 -13.17 4.82
CA LEU A 62 -4.24 -14.28 3.86
C LEU A 62 -5.00 -13.90 2.58
N LEU A 63 -6.05 -13.10 2.68
CA LEU A 63 -6.77 -12.61 1.51
C LEU A 63 -5.93 -11.61 0.70
N ALA A 64 -5.12 -10.78 1.36
CA ALA A 64 -4.14 -9.93 0.68
C ALA A 64 -3.10 -10.77 -0.07
N GLU A 65 -2.59 -11.85 0.53
CA GLU A 65 -1.68 -12.81 -0.13
C GLU A 65 -2.35 -13.47 -1.35
N PHE A 66 -3.63 -13.82 -1.26
CA PHE A 66 -4.40 -14.33 -2.40
C PHE A 66 -4.45 -13.32 -3.54
N VAL A 67 -4.75 -12.05 -3.24
CA VAL A 67 -4.79 -10.96 -4.22
C VAL A 67 -3.39 -10.70 -4.82
N GLU A 68 -2.34 -10.74 -4.01
CA GLU A 68 -0.96 -10.52 -4.44
C GLU A 68 -0.48 -11.54 -5.48
N LYS A 69 -0.98 -12.78 -5.42
CA LYS A 69 -0.65 -13.86 -6.38
C LYS A 69 -1.25 -13.65 -7.76
N ASP A 70 -2.28 -12.82 -7.88
CA ASP A 70 -2.91 -12.49 -9.14
C ASP A 70 -2.22 -11.27 -9.78
N ALA A 71 -1.59 -11.45 -10.94
CA ALA A 71 -0.82 -10.37 -11.58
C ALA A 71 -1.67 -9.12 -11.92
N ALA A 72 -2.97 -9.28 -12.19
CA ALA A 72 -3.87 -8.17 -12.51
C ALA A 72 -4.40 -7.45 -11.26
N ALA A 73 -4.53 -8.16 -10.14
CA ALA A 73 -5.05 -7.62 -8.88
C ALA A 73 -3.97 -7.29 -7.84
N ALA A 74 -2.73 -7.73 -8.02
CA ALA A 74 -1.64 -7.62 -7.04
C ALA A 74 -1.42 -6.20 -6.53
N ALA A 75 -1.58 -5.18 -7.38
CA ALA A 75 -1.44 -3.78 -7.00
C ALA A 75 -2.46 -3.31 -5.94
N ARG A 76 -3.52 -4.08 -5.68
CA ARG A 76 -4.60 -3.79 -4.72
C ARG A 76 -4.48 -4.60 -3.43
N SER A 77 -3.48 -5.47 -3.30
CA SER A 77 -3.34 -6.38 -2.15
C SER A 77 -3.28 -5.64 -0.80
N ASN A 78 -2.68 -4.44 -0.78
CA ASN A 78 -2.51 -3.63 0.41
C ASN A 78 -3.59 -2.54 0.59
N ASP A 79 -4.53 -2.36 -0.34
CA ASP A 79 -5.52 -1.27 -0.29
C ASP A 79 -6.34 -1.29 0.99
N TRP A 80 -6.67 -2.48 1.50
CA TRP A 80 -7.40 -2.64 2.75
C TRP A 80 -6.63 -2.11 3.96
N LEU A 81 -5.32 -2.31 4.01
CA LEU A 81 -4.47 -1.86 5.12
C LEU A 81 -4.25 -0.35 5.04
N LEU A 82 -4.08 0.18 3.82
CA LEU A 82 -4.03 1.63 3.59
C LEU A 82 -5.33 2.30 4.05
N ALA A 83 -6.48 1.71 3.71
CA ALA A 83 -7.79 2.18 4.15
C ALA A 83 -7.94 2.08 5.68
N LEU A 84 -7.55 0.97 6.30
CA LEU A 84 -7.60 0.80 7.76
C LEU A 84 -6.74 1.85 8.47
N CYS A 85 -5.51 2.06 8.03
CA CYS A 85 -4.64 3.08 8.59
C CYS A 85 -5.27 4.47 8.45
N ALA A 86 -5.78 4.82 7.26
CA ALA A 86 -6.42 6.12 7.03
C ALA A 86 -7.65 6.34 7.94
N GLN A 87 -8.46 5.31 8.17
CA GLN A 87 -9.60 5.36 9.09
C GLN A 87 -9.19 5.66 10.53
N GLU A 88 -8.04 5.15 10.97
CA GLU A 88 -7.46 5.39 12.29
C GLU A 88 -6.58 6.65 12.34
N GLY A 89 -6.55 7.46 11.27
CA GLY A 89 -5.73 8.68 11.18
C GLY A 89 -4.22 8.42 11.01
N LEU A 90 -3.83 7.16 10.78
CA LEU A 90 -2.46 6.76 10.46
C LEU A 90 -2.20 6.92 8.96
N HIS A 91 -1.04 7.47 8.64
CA HIS A 91 -0.61 7.67 7.26
C HIS A 91 0.57 6.74 6.97
N VAL A 92 0.31 5.72 6.16
CA VAL A 92 1.31 4.76 5.69
C VAL A 92 1.41 4.85 4.17
N ASP A 93 2.57 4.53 3.61
CA ASP A 93 2.78 4.48 2.17
C ASP A 93 3.16 3.05 1.77
N ASP A 94 2.69 2.59 0.61
CA ASP A 94 3.23 1.37 0.01
C ASP A 94 4.63 1.67 -0.53
N VAL A 95 5.63 0.95 -0.01
CA VAL A 95 7.04 1.17 -0.34
C VAL A 95 7.53 -0.02 -1.14
N PRO A 96 7.83 0.15 -2.44
CA PRO A 96 8.24 -0.96 -3.27
C PRO A 96 9.43 -1.75 -2.68
N PRO A 97 9.48 -3.06 -2.93
CA PRO A 97 10.52 -3.91 -2.38
C PRO A 97 11.91 -3.42 -2.84
N PRO A 98 12.95 -3.66 -2.02
CA PRO A 98 14.31 -3.37 -2.44
C PRO A 98 14.73 -4.36 -3.55
N PRO A 99 15.80 -4.07 -4.31
CA PRO A 99 16.42 -5.06 -5.19
C PRO A 99 16.71 -6.37 -4.44
N GLU A 100 16.58 -7.49 -5.14
CA GLU A 100 16.95 -8.81 -4.59
C GLU A 100 18.42 -8.79 -4.17
N GLY A 101 18.73 -9.27 -2.96
CA GLY A 101 20.06 -9.18 -2.37
C GLY A 101 20.46 -7.79 -1.82
N GLY A 102 19.66 -6.75 -2.02
CA GLY A 102 19.94 -5.39 -1.56
C GLY A 102 20.86 -4.60 -2.50
N TRP A 103 21.49 -3.54 -1.98
CA TRP A 103 22.48 -2.76 -2.74
C TRP A 103 23.89 -3.25 -2.44
N ALA A 104 24.78 -3.19 -3.43
CA ALA A 104 26.20 -3.51 -3.24
C ALA A 104 26.83 -2.70 -2.09
N CYS A 105 26.48 -1.42 -1.99
CA CYS A 105 26.85 -0.54 -0.87
C CYS A 105 25.61 0.25 -0.41
N GLU A 106 25.12 -0.05 0.79
CA GLU A 106 23.92 0.59 1.36
C GLU A 106 24.15 2.09 1.64
N VAL A 107 25.39 2.50 1.96
CA VAL A 107 25.78 3.90 2.24
C VAL A 107 25.75 4.74 0.97
N SER A 108 26.37 4.28 -0.11
CA SER A 108 26.32 4.94 -1.41
C SER A 108 24.88 5.02 -1.93
N ALA A 109 24.09 3.97 -1.71
CA ALA A 109 22.68 3.95 -2.06
C ALA A 109 21.83 4.91 -1.20
N LEU A 110 22.20 5.17 0.06
CA LEU A 110 21.59 6.20 0.91
C LEU A 110 21.92 7.60 0.38
N GLN A 111 23.19 7.88 0.06
CA GLN A 111 23.63 9.18 -0.46
C GLN A 111 22.94 9.51 -1.80
N SER A 112 22.86 8.55 -2.71
CA SER A 112 22.14 8.71 -3.99
C SER A 112 20.65 9.04 -3.78
N LYS A 113 19.99 8.36 -2.83
CA LYS A 113 18.60 8.65 -2.46
C LYS A 113 18.46 10.05 -1.85
N PHE A 114 19.42 10.51 -1.04
CA PHE A 114 19.43 11.86 -0.48
C PHE A 114 19.47 12.95 -1.58
N MET A 115 20.30 12.75 -2.60
CA MET A 115 20.33 13.68 -3.75
C MET A 115 19.02 13.66 -4.53
N THR A 116 18.42 12.47 -4.69
CA THR A 116 17.12 12.31 -5.35
C THR A 116 16.00 13.02 -4.60
N ILE A 117 15.91 12.88 -3.27
CA ILE A 117 14.89 13.56 -2.47
C ILE A 117 15.14 15.08 -2.44
N SER A 118 16.38 15.53 -2.40
CA SER A 118 16.70 16.97 -2.46
C SER A 118 16.18 17.63 -3.74
N SER A 119 16.36 16.98 -4.89
CA SER A 119 15.78 17.44 -6.16
C SER A 119 14.26 17.47 -6.14
N LYS A 120 13.62 16.45 -5.55
CA LYS A 120 12.15 16.40 -5.41
C LYS A 120 11.61 17.46 -4.46
N ILE A 121 12.29 17.73 -3.34
CA ILE A 121 11.92 18.80 -2.43
C ILE A 121 11.96 20.15 -3.15
N GLY A 122 12.98 20.39 -3.99
CA GLY A 122 13.02 21.59 -4.84
C GLY A 122 11.79 21.72 -5.76
N LYS A 123 11.34 20.62 -6.37
CA LYS A 123 10.10 20.59 -7.17
C LYS A 123 8.85 20.84 -6.31
N ILE A 124 8.75 20.19 -5.16
CA ILE A 124 7.64 20.39 -4.21
C ILE A 124 7.56 21.86 -3.80
N ALA A 125 8.70 22.49 -3.49
CA ALA A 125 8.76 23.89 -3.12
C ALA A 125 8.28 24.81 -4.26
N ALA A 126 8.70 24.55 -5.50
CA ALA A 126 8.26 25.32 -6.66
C ALA A 126 6.74 25.21 -6.89
N VAL A 127 6.21 23.99 -6.90
CA VAL A 127 4.76 23.75 -7.09
C VAL A 127 3.97 24.36 -5.94
N THR A 128 4.39 24.16 -4.68
CA THR A 128 3.72 24.74 -3.51
C THR A 128 3.68 26.28 -3.58
N ALA A 129 4.77 26.92 -4.00
CA ALA A 129 4.81 28.37 -4.13
C ALA A 129 3.83 28.89 -5.18
N GLN A 130 3.62 28.13 -6.26
CA GLN A 130 2.65 28.45 -7.29
C GLN A 130 1.21 28.20 -6.81
N THR A 131 0.93 27.03 -6.22
CA THR A 131 -0.42 26.60 -5.84
C THR A 131 -0.97 27.22 -4.56
N THR A 132 -0.18 28.03 -3.85
CA THR A 132 -0.63 28.74 -2.65
C THR A 132 -0.71 30.25 -2.85
N GLN A 133 -0.40 30.73 -4.06
CA GLN A 133 -0.25 32.15 -4.36
C GLN A 133 -1.55 32.94 -4.17
N ASP A 134 -2.70 32.34 -4.46
CA ASP A 134 -4.02 32.96 -4.35
C ASP A 134 -4.76 32.60 -3.03
N GLY A 135 -4.10 31.85 -2.14
CA GLY A 135 -4.64 31.38 -0.87
C GLY A 135 -5.69 30.29 -0.97
N ARG A 136 -5.87 29.65 -2.14
CA ARG A 136 -6.75 28.50 -2.36
C ARG A 136 -5.94 27.38 -3.02
N ILE A 137 -6.40 26.15 -2.85
CA ILE A 137 -5.85 24.99 -3.56
C ILE A 137 -7.01 24.38 -4.33
N GLU A 138 -6.94 24.42 -5.65
CA GLU A 138 -7.90 23.80 -6.55
C GLU A 138 -7.63 22.28 -6.68
N GLN A 139 -8.62 21.53 -7.17
CA GLN A 139 -8.48 20.08 -7.31
C GLN A 139 -7.31 19.70 -8.23
N GLU A 140 -7.12 20.42 -9.34
CA GLU A 140 -6.02 20.18 -10.28
C GLU A 140 -4.65 20.38 -9.61
N GLU A 141 -4.53 21.40 -8.75
CA GLU A 141 -3.32 21.69 -7.99
C GLU A 141 -3.04 20.63 -6.91
N ALA A 142 -4.09 20.14 -6.26
CA ALA A 142 -4.00 19.02 -5.33
C ALA A 142 -3.58 17.72 -6.05
N ASP A 143 -4.13 17.48 -7.25
CA ASP A 143 -3.81 16.33 -8.09
C ASP A 143 -2.35 16.37 -8.58
N GLU A 144 -1.72 17.55 -8.66
CA GLU A 144 -0.28 17.70 -8.92
C GLU A 144 0.57 17.53 -7.63
N LEU A 145 0.21 18.22 -6.55
CA LEU A 145 1.05 18.31 -5.35
C LEU A 145 1.03 17.03 -4.52
N VAL A 146 -0.12 16.36 -4.37
CA VAL A 146 -0.26 15.16 -3.54
C VAL A 146 0.61 14.00 -4.04
N PRO A 147 0.67 13.68 -5.35
CA PRO A 147 1.60 12.67 -5.86
C PRO A 147 3.07 13.01 -5.59
N LEU A 148 3.48 14.28 -5.67
CA LEU A 148 4.85 14.70 -5.36
C LEU A 148 5.20 14.44 -3.90
N LEU A 149 4.29 14.78 -2.97
CA LEU A 149 4.45 14.54 -1.53
C LEU A 149 4.52 13.04 -1.22
N ARG A 150 3.65 12.22 -1.83
CA ARG A 150 3.69 10.75 -1.70
C ARG A 150 5.02 10.17 -2.19
N ALA A 151 5.47 10.59 -3.37
CA ALA A 151 6.74 10.14 -3.93
C ALA A 151 7.94 10.51 -3.06
N ALA A 152 7.88 11.66 -2.37
CA ALA A 152 8.90 12.08 -1.42
C ALA A 152 8.95 11.17 -0.19
N ARG A 153 7.80 10.87 0.43
CA ARG A 153 7.73 9.96 1.58
C ARG A 153 8.23 8.55 1.25
N VAL A 154 7.89 8.02 0.09
CA VAL A 154 8.40 6.71 -0.37
C VAL A 154 9.93 6.68 -0.41
N ILE A 155 10.60 7.77 -0.81
CA ILE A 155 12.07 7.82 -0.77
C ILE A 155 12.60 7.87 0.65
N LEU A 156 11.96 8.63 1.55
CA LEU A 156 12.35 8.68 2.96
C LEU A 156 12.25 7.29 3.62
N HIS A 157 11.17 6.55 3.38
CA HIS A 157 11.03 5.15 3.84
C HIS A 157 12.13 4.25 3.27
N ARG A 158 12.48 4.43 1.99
CA ARG A 158 13.60 3.68 1.38
C ARG A 158 14.94 4.05 2.02
N MET A 159 15.17 5.32 2.35
CA MET A 159 16.38 5.77 3.04
C MET A 159 16.49 5.17 4.44
N GLU A 160 15.41 5.14 5.21
CA GLU A 160 15.35 4.47 6.51
C GLU A 160 15.76 2.99 6.37
N ARG A 161 15.23 2.29 5.36
CA ARG A 161 15.63 0.92 5.04
C ARG A 161 17.14 0.79 4.77
N ASN A 162 17.74 1.70 4.01
CA ASN A 162 19.19 1.72 3.78
C ASN A 162 19.99 1.89 5.07
N VAL A 163 19.57 2.80 5.95
CA VAL A 163 20.22 3.03 7.24
C VAL A 163 20.20 1.76 8.08
N LEU A 164 19.03 1.14 8.24
CA LEU A 164 18.88 -0.09 9.04
C LEU A 164 19.68 -1.26 8.46
N ARG A 165 19.75 -1.39 7.13
CA ARG A 165 20.55 -2.43 6.47
C ARG A 165 22.05 -2.19 6.58
N ALA A 166 22.52 -0.95 6.42
CA ALA A 166 23.93 -0.61 6.56
C ALA A 166 24.48 -0.97 7.95
N VAL A 167 23.68 -0.74 9.00
CA VAL A 167 24.03 -1.17 10.37
C VAL A 167 24.16 -2.70 10.44
N LYS A 168 23.22 -3.44 9.84
CA LYS A 168 23.22 -4.91 9.85
C LYS A 168 24.39 -5.54 9.08
N THR A 169 24.83 -4.92 7.98
CA THR A 169 25.89 -5.45 7.11
C THR A 169 27.28 -4.91 7.43
N GLY A 170 27.42 -4.05 8.45
CA GLY A 170 28.71 -3.47 8.84
C GLY A 170 29.24 -2.40 7.88
N GLY A 171 28.35 -1.79 7.08
CA GLY A 171 28.73 -0.77 6.09
C GLY A 171 29.66 -1.31 5.02
N ALA A 172 29.18 -2.24 4.19
CA ALA A 172 29.95 -2.71 3.03
C ALA A 172 30.32 -1.51 2.13
N GLN A 173 31.63 -1.25 1.98
CA GLN A 173 32.21 -0.34 1.00
C GLN A 173 32.14 -0.97 -0.39
#